data_AF-A0A1C3UQP5-F1
#
_entry.id   AF-A0A1C3UQP5-F1
#
_cell.length_a   1.000
_cell.length_b   1.000
_cell.length_c   1.000
_cell.angle_alpha   90.00
_cell.angle_beta   90.00
_cell.angle_gamma   90.00
#
_symmetry.space_group_name_H-M   'P 1'
#
loop_
_entity.id
_entity.type
_entity.pdbx_description
1 polymer ?
#
loop_
_entity_poly.entity_id
_entity_poly.type
_entity_poly.pdbx_seq_one_letter_code
_entity_poly.pdbx_strand_id
1 'polypeptide(L)' 'MSARALYQEAATHCHSVKDYVTRDLFENLMMDEEHHIDFLETKLDLINRIGIELYTQNHVGELKTEEH' A
#
# COMPACT_ATOMS: atom_id res chain seq x y z
N MET A 1 -6.82 4.34 -13.74
CA MET A 1 -7.41 4.74 -12.44
C MET A 1 -6.70 3.93 -11.37
N SER A 2 -6.24 4.55 -10.27
CA SER A 2 -5.60 3.86 -9.15
C SER A 2 -6.65 3.24 -8.21
N ALA A 3 -6.26 2.26 -7.38
CA ALA A 3 -7.16 1.61 -6.42
C ALA A 3 -7.81 2.63 -5.47
N ARG A 4 -7.01 3.53 -4.88
CA ARG A 4 -7.49 4.64 -4.04
C ARG A 4 -8.56 5.50 -4.74
N ALA A 5 -8.33 5.89 -5.99
CA ALA A 5 -9.28 6.71 -6.74
C ALA A 5 -10.60 5.97 -7.00
N LEU A 6 -10.53 4.67 -7.30
CA LEU A 6 -11.71 3.83 -7.47
C LEU A 6 -12.53 3.73 -6.16
N TYR A 7 -11.87 3.52 -5.02
CA TYR A 7 -12.55 3.44 -3.73
C TYR A 7 -13.17 4.78 -3.31
N GLN A 8 -12.51 5.90 -3.62
CA GLN A 8 -13.09 7.24 -3.40
C GLN A 8 -14.38 7.46 -4.22
N GLU A 9 -14.37 7.10 -5.51
CA GLU A 9 -15.55 7.18 -6.37
C GLU A 9 -16.67 6.27 -5.86
N ALA A 10 -16.32 5.04 -5.46
CA ALA A 10 -17.27 4.05 -4.95
C ALA A 10 -17.91 4.48 -3.62
N ALA A 11 -17.12 4.99 -2.66
CA ALA A 11 -17.61 5.55 -1.40
C ALA A 11 -18.57 6.73 -1.66
N THR A 12 -18.23 7.60 -2.60
CA THR A 12 -19.07 8.74 -3.00
C THR A 12 -20.40 8.28 -3.58
N HIS A 13 -20.37 7.24 -4.44
CA HIS A 13 -21.59 6.64 -4.98
C HIS A 13 -22.47 6.03 -3.88
N CYS A 14 -21.89 5.20 -3.01
CA CYS A 14 -22.60 4.58 -1.88
C CYS A 14 -23.25 5.65 -0.97
N HIS A 15 -22.55 6.75 -0.69
CA HIS A 15 -23.11 7.86 0.07
C HIS A 15 -24.32 8.50 -0.62
N SER A 16 -24.27 8.69 -1.95
CA SER A 16 -25.37 9.30 -2.72
C SER A 16 -26.67 8.49 -2.67
N VAL A 17 -26.56 7.16 -2.55
CA VAL A 17 -27.71 6.23 -2.44
C VAL A 17 -28.01 5.82 -1.00
N LYS A 18 -27.35 6.45 -0.01
CA LYS A 18 -27.48 6.18 1.44
C LYS A 18 -27.12 4.74 1.86
N ASP A 19 -26.22 4.10 1.12
CA ASP A 19 -25.60 2.83 1.53
C ASP A 19 -24.37 3.11 2.40
N TYR A 20 -24.60 3.25 3.71
CA TYR A 20 -23.54 3.62 4.65
C TYR A 20 -22.58 2.48 4.97
N VAL A 21 -23.06 1.23 4.97
CA VAL A 21 -22.20 0.07 5.33
C VAL A 21 -21.17 -0.19 4.24
N THR A 22 -21.59 -0.14 2.97
CA THR A 22 -20.66 -0.32 1.85
C THR A 22 -19.74 0.90 1.69
N ARG A 23 -20.23 2.12 1.99
CA ARG A 23 -19.36 3.32 2.05
C ARG A 23 -18.23 3.12 3.06
N ASP A 24 -18.54 2.69 4.28
CA ASP A 24 -17.54 2.53 5.34
C ASP A 24 -16.50 1.46 4.97
N LEU A 25 -16.92 0.40 4.26
CA LEU A 25 -15.99 -0.57 3.69
C LEU A 25 -15.03 0.08 2.69
N PHE A 26 -15.53 0.89 1.75
CA PHE A 26 -14.67 1.59 0.78
C PHE A 26 -13.77 2.64 1.43
N GLU A 27 -14.22 3.34 2.48
CA GLU A 27 -13.37 4.27 3.25
C GLU A 27 -12.22 3.52 3.96
N ASN A 28 -12.48 2.37 4.57
CA ASN A 28 -11.44 1.55 5.18
C ASN A 28 -10.42 1.06 4.15
N LEU A 29 -10.88 0.55 3.00
CA LEU A 29 -9.99 0.13 1.92
C LEU A 29 -9.17 1.31 1.36
N MET A 30 -9.78 2.48 1.24
CA MET A 30 -9.06 3.69 0.79
C MET A 30 -7.92 4.06 1.74
N MET A 31 -8.14 3.95 3.06
CA MET A 31 -7.10 4.16 4.07
C MET A 31 -5.97 3.12 3.96
N ASP A 32 -6.30 1.85 3.76
CA ASP A 32 -5.29 0.80 3.54
C ASP A 32 -4.42 1.10 2.31
N GLU A 33 -5.02 1.57 1.20
CA GLU A 33 -4.25 1.96 0.02
C GLU A 33 -3.38 3.20 0.25
N GLU A 34 -3.80 4.15 1.09
CA GLU A 34 -2.94 5.29 1.46
C GLU A 34 -1.70 4.82 2.24
N HIS A 35 -1.85 3.85 3.15
CA HIS A 35 -0.71 3.25 3.84
C HIS A 35 0.20 2.47 2.88
N HIS A 36 -0.36 1.77 1.89
CA HIS A 36 0.43 1.09 0.87
C HIS A 36 1.21 2.08 -0.01
N ILE A 37 0.58 3.20 -0.40
CA ILE A 37 1.24 4.26 -1.17
C ILE A 37 2.41 4.84 -0.37
N ASP A 38 2.20 5.21 0.89
CA ASP A 38 3.25 5.77 1.76
C ASP A 38 4.43 4.80 1.94
N PHE A 39 4.13 3.51 2.14
CA PHE A 39 5.16 2.47 2.20
C PHE A 39 6.00 2.43 0.92
N LEU A 40 5.35 2.38 -0.25
CA LEU A 40 6.07 2.29 -1.54
C LEU A 40 6.86 3.57 -1.84
N GLU A 41 6.31 4.74 -1.55
CA GLU A 41 7.00 6.03 -1.70
C GLU A 41 8.23 6.11 -0.78
N THR A 42 8.11 5.64 0.47
CA THR A 42 9.23 5.54 1.41
C THR A 42 10.32 4.61 0.88
N LYS A 43 9.97 3.45 0.30
CA LYS A 43 10.95 2.54 -0.29
C LYS A 43 11.66 3.15 -1.50
N LEU A 44 10.94 3.87 -2.35
CA LEU A 44 11.52 4.58 -3.50
C LEU A 44 12.44 5.72 -3.06
N ASP A 45 12.06 6.52 -2.05
CA ASP A 45 12.93 7.53 -1.45
C ASP A 45 14.22 6.91 -0.91
N LEU A 46 14.09 5.79 -0.18
CA LEU A 46 15.25 5.08 0.35
C LEU A 46 16.19 4.62 -0.77
N ILE A 47 15.66 4.01 -1.83
CA ILE A 47 16.43 3.61 -3.03
C ILE A 47 17.15 4.82 -3.63
N ASN A 48 16.46 5.97 -3.78
CA ASN A 48 17.07 7.19 -4.31
C ASN A 48 18.21 7.73 -3.42
N ARG A 49 18.14 7.49 -2.10
CA ARG A 49 19.14 7.98 -1.14
C ARG A 49 20.37 7.09 -1.01
N ILE A 50 20.19 5.77 -1.07
CA ILE A 50 21.29 4.81 -0.82
C ILE A 50 21.71 4.00 -2.04
N GLY A 51 20.97 4.07 -3.14
CA GLY A 51 21.17 3.25 -4.33
C GLY A 51 20.45 1.90 -4.25
N ILE A 52 20.17 1.33 -5.41
CA ILE A 52 19.40 0.08 -5.54
C ILE A 52 20.17 -1.13 -4.99
N GLU A 53 21.50 -1.12 -5.09
CA GLU A 53 22.37 -2.20 -4.62
C GLU A 53 22.32 -2.33 -3.09
N LEU A 54 22.46 -1.21 -2.36
CA LEU A 54 22.38 -1.21 -0.89
C LEU A 54 20.97 -1.53 -0.39
N TYR A 55 19.95 -1.01 -1.08
CA TYR A 55 18.56 -1.32 -0.77
C TYR A 55 18.27 -2.82 -0.92
N THR A 56 18.63 -3.41 -2.06
CA THR A 56 18.37 -4.83 -2.35
C THR A 56 19.17 -5.75 -1.45
N GLN A 57 20.44 -5.43 -1.15
CA GLN A 57 21.26 -6.18 -0.20
C GLN A 57 20.58 -6.31 1.17
N ASN A 58 19.94 -5.23 1.66
CA ASN A 58 19.24 -5.24 2.94
C ASN A 58 17.96 -6.10 2.95
N HIS A 59 17.43 -6.50 1.78
CA HIS A 59 16.18 -7.25 1.64
C HIS A 59 16.38 -8.69 1.11
N VAL A 60 17.61 -9.21 1.06
CA VAL A 60 17.90 -10.59 0.60
C VAL A 60 17.37 -11.66 1.57
N GLY A 61 17.17 -11.31 2.85
CA GLY A 61 16.73 -12.24 3.89
C GLY A 61 17.89 -13.05 4.49
N GLU A 62 17.56 -14.00 5.36
CA GLU A 62 18.54 -14.81 6.09
C GLU A 62 18.90 -16.10 5.35
N LEU A 63 20.16 -16.52 5.47
CA LEU A 63 20.59 -17.83 4.99
C LEU A 63 20.01 -18.91 5.90
N LYS A 64 19.30 -19.88 5.33
CA LYS A 64 18.94 -21.09 6.05
C LYS A 64 20.20 -21.93 6.25
N THR A 65 20.68 -22.03 7.48
CA THR A 65 21.66 -23.05 7.85
C THR A 65 20.95 -24.40 7.84
N GLU A 66 21.37 -25.32 6.97
CA GLU A 66 20.95 -26.72 7.07
C GLU A 66 21.59 -27.30 8.33
N GLU A 67 20.77 -27.58 9.36
CA GLU A 67 21.18 -28.40 10.49
C GLU A 67 21.38 -29.83 9.97
N HIS A 68 22.63 -30.29 9.96
CA HIS A 68 22.99 -31.69 9.76
C HIS A 68 22.77 -32.49 11.04
#